data_AF-X1KMF9-F1
#
_entry.id   AF-X1KMF9-F1
#
_cell.length_a   1.000
_cell.length_b   1.000
_cell.length_c   1.000
_cell.angle_alpha   90.00
_cell.angle_beta   90.00
_cell.angle_gamma   90.00
#
_symmetry.space_group_name_H-M   'P 1'
#
loop_
_entity.id
_entity.type
_entity.pdbx_description
1 polymer ?
#
loop_
_entity_poly.entity_id
_entity_poly.type
_entity_poly.pdbx_seq_one_letter_code
_entity_poly.pdbx_strand_id
1 'polypeptide(L)'
;MSPVLDLIKNYWTKNIQKADQEFFKRNLNGRYISHIGTGNFAIRSSTMKRLMFDSNTEGLEDFELCLRLKGIAKIRFFPTIKVGHHHPSSFQKYVKNSFQRGYWVKKIFEKHKKNIDIEKEPMFESLSFKNFLFFPFWMILQFIKRPIGEAYFTLVSEVSWRAGILWAILF
;
A
#
# COMPACT_ATOMS: atom_id res chain seq x y z
N MET A 1 2.15 -21.19 -4.08
CA MET A 1 2.75 -20.33 -3.02
C MET A 1 2.61 -21.05 -1.70
N SER A 2 3.64 -21.04 -0.86
CA SER A 2 3.57 -21.61 0.50
C SER A 2 2.52 -20.85 1.33
N PRO A 3 1.78 -21.49 2.25
CA PRO A 3 0.95 -20.79 3.22
C PRO A 3 1.76 -19.74 3.99
N VAL A 4 1.10 -18.64 4.37
CA VAL A 4 1.70 -17.59 5.21
C VAL A 4 2.06 -18.21 6.55
N LEU A 5 3.35 -18.33 6.82
CA LEU A 5 3.81 -18.81 8.11
C LEU A 5 3.57 -17.69 9.12
N ASP A 6 2.54 -17.83 9.97
CA ASP A 6 2.27 -16.90 11.05
C ASP A 6 3.27 -17.12 12.20
N LEU A 7 4.45 -16.52 12.03
CA LEU A 7 5.55 -16.63 12.98
C LEU A 7 5.32 -15.83 14.27
N ILE A 8 4.50 -14.78 14.22
CA ILE A 8 4.34 -13.83 15.35
C ILE A 8 3.11 -14.17 16.19
N LYS A 9 2.13 -14.89 15.64
CA LYS A 9 0.86 -15.25 16.30
C LYS A 9 0.11 -14.04 16.86
N ASN A 10 0.24 -12.89 16.18
CA ASN A 10 -0.46 -11.65 16.53
C ASN A 10 -1.52 -11.33 15.49
N TYR A 11 -2.74 -11.01 15.94
CA TYR A 11 -3.87 -10.71 15.08
C TYR A 11 -3.57 -9.63 14.03
N TRP A 12 -2.94 -8.51 14.41
CA TRP A 12 -2.64 -7.41 13.49
C TRP A 12 -1.57 -7.81 12.49
N THR A 13 -0.47 -8.40 12.95
CA THR A 13 0.59 -8.88 12.05
C THR A 13 0.04 -9.87 11.03
N LYS A 14 -0.74 -10.86 11.47
CA LYS A 14 -1.32 -11.89 10.59
C LYS A 14 -2.18 -11.27 9.48
N ASN A 15 -3.06 -10.34 9.85
CA ASN A 15 -3.94 -9.69 8.87
C ASN A 15 -3.19 -8.72 7.94
N ILE A 16 -2.17 -8.02 8.43
CA ILE A 16 -1.27 -7.20 7.59
C ILE A 16 -0.58 -8.08 6.55
N GLN A 17 0.02 -9.20 6.97
CA GLN A 17 0.67 -10.14 6.05
C GLN A 17 -0.29 -10.68 5.00
N LYS A 18 -1.54 -11.01 5.40
CA LYS A 18 -2.57 -11.44 4.45
C LYS A 18 -2.90 -10.34 3.44
N ALA A 19 -3.13 -9.11 3.89
CA ALA A 19 -3.43 -7.97 3.03
C ALA A 19 -2.28 -7.64 2.07
N ASP A 20 -1.04 -7.62 2.55
CA ASP A 20 0.15 -7.37 1.74
C ASP A 20 0.33 -8.46 0.67
N GLN A 21 0.05 -9.73 0.99
CA GLN A 21 0.08 -10.81 0.01
C GLN A 21 -1.03 -10.71 -1.04
N GLU A 22 -2.24 -10.34 -0.65
CA GLU A 22 -3.33 -10.10 -1.59
C GLU A 22 -2.98 -8.93 -2.53
N PHE A 23 -2.46 -7.84 -1.97
CA PHE A 23 -1.99 -6.69 -2.74
C PHE A 23 -0.87 -7.08 -3.71
N PHE A 24 0.13 -7.82 -3.23
CA PHE A 24 1.22 -8.35 -4.06
C PHE A 24 0.68 -9.18 -5.23
N LYS A 25 -0.25 -10.12 -4.97
CA LYS A 25 -0.83 -10.98 -6.01
C LYS A 25 -1.59 -10.18 -7.07
N ARG A 26 -2.35 -9.16 -6.67
CA ARG A 26 -3.10 -8.30 -7.61
C ARG A 26 -2.17 -7.46 -8.50
N ASN A 27 -0.97 -7.15 -8.01
CA ASN A 27 0.02 -6.32 -8.73
C ASN A 27 1.06 -7.15 -9.50
N LEU A 28 1.03 -8.48 -9.39
CA LEU A 28 1.93 -9.36 -10.12
C LEU A 28 1.33 -9.72 -11.49
N ASN A 29 2.02 -9.32 -12.56
CA ASN A 29 1.68 -9.66 -13.94
C ASN A 29 2.78 -10.53 -14.56
N GLY A 30 2.61 -11.85 -14.45
CA GLY A 30 3.57 -12.83 -14.94
C GLY A 30 4.93 -12.69 -14.25
N ARG A 31 5.92 -12.17 -14.98
CA ARG A 31 7.30 -11.97 -14.48
C ARG A 31 7.56 -10.54 -14.00
N TYR A 32 6.56 -9.66 -14.03
CA TYR A 32 6.70 -8.25 -13.67
C TYR A 32 5.73 -7.86 -12.57
N ILE A 33 6.11 -6.87 -11.76
CA ILE A 33 5.26 -6.33 -10.70
C ILE A 33 5.11 -4.81 -10.87
N SER A 34 3.91 -4.29 -10.57
CA SER A 34 3.58 -2.86 -10.67
C SER A 34 3.83 -2.08 -9.37
N HIS A 35 4.52 -2.67 -8.40
CA HIS A 35 4.82 -2.06 -7.11
C HIS A 35 6.19 -2.50 -6.60
N ILE A 36 6.82 -1.68 -5.75
CA ILE A 36 8.09 -2.01 -5.08
C ILE A 36 7.93 -1.90 -3.57
N GLY A 37 8.61 -2.78 -2.84
CA GLY A 37 8.99 -2.56 -1.45
C GLY A 37 10.51 -2.56 -1.38
N THR A 38 11.13 -1.46 -0.96
CA THR A 38 12.59 -1.27 -1.10
C THR A 38 13.41 -2.17 -0.19
N GLY A 39 12.80 -2.75 0.85
CA GLY A 39 13.42 -3.78 1.69
C GLY A 39 13.74 -5.10 0.97
N ASN A 40 13.17 -5.34 -0.23
CA ASN A 40 13.46 -6.52 -1.05
C ASN A 40 13.48 -6.14 -2.54
N PHE A 41 14.35 -5.17 -2.88
CA PHE A 41 14.45 -4.61 -4.21
C PHE A 41 15.92 -4.36 -4.59
N ALA A 42 16.25 -4.61 -5.86
CA ALA A 42 17.56 -4.30 -6.43
C ALA A 42 17.39 -3.43 -7.67
N ILE A 43 18.20 -2.37 -7.76
CA ILE A 43 18.18 -1.41 -8.86
C ILE A 43 19.61 -1.07 -9.30
N ARG A 44 19.79 -0.78 -10.59
CA ARG A 44 21.09 -0.30 -11.11
C ARG A 44 21.45 1.02 -10.43
N SER A 45 22.70 1.14 -9.96
CA SER A 45 23.18 2.34 -9.28
C SER A 45 22.98 3.62 -10.11
N SER A 46 23.24 3.57 -11.42
CA SER A 46 23.02 4.71 -12.31
C SER A 46 21.55 5.15 -12.39
N THR A 47 20.62 4.20 -12.41
CA THR A 47 19.18 4.48 -12.37
C THR A 47 18.79 5.10 -11.03
N MET A 48 19.31 4.55 -9.92
CA MET A 48 19.00 5.07 -8.59
C MET A 48 19.56 6.49 -8.39
N LYS A 49 20.80 6.77 -8.81
CA LYS A 49 21.38 8.12 -8.75
C LYS A 49 20.59 9.15 -9.56
N ARG A 50 19.94 8.73 -10.65
CA ARG A 50 19.09 9.61 -11.45
C ARG A 50 17.73 9.88 -10.80
N LEU A 51 17.13 8.86 -10.20
CA LEU A 51 15.83 9.01 -9.55
C LEU A 51 15.98 9.69 -8.18
N MET A 52 16.83 9.15 -7.31
CA MET A 52 16.92 9.46 -5.88
C MET A 52 15.58 9.32 -5.14
N PHE A 53 15.60 9.21 -3.82
CA PHE A 53 14.36 9.42 -3.04
C PHE A 53 14.05 10.92 -3.01
N ASP A 54 12.76 11.27 -3.01
CA ASP A 54 12.37 12.66 -2.81
C ASP A 54 12.49 13.03 -1.32
N SER A 55 13.31 14.03 -1.02
CA SER A 55 13.53 14.52 0.34
C SER A 55 12.28 15.14 0.99
N ASN A 56 11.26 15.47 0.20
CA ASN A 56 10.00 16.04 0.69
C ASN A 56 8.92 14.99 0.98
N THR A 57 9.21 13.71 0.77
CA THR A 57 8.28 12.59 1.00
C THR A 57 8.74 11.79 2.22
N GLU A 58 8.07 11.97 3.36
CA GLU A 58 8.47 11.31 4.62
C GLU A 58 7.79 9.95 4.84
N GLY A 59 6.77 9.63 4.04
CA GLY A 59 6.10 8.34 4.09
C GLY A 59 5.64 7.92 2.71
N LEU A 60 5.67 6.60 2.48
CA LEU A 60 5.39 6.00 1.16
C LEU A 60 6.41 6.43 0.09
N GLU A 61 7.65 6.69 0.51
CA GLU A 61 8.81 6.96 -0.32
C GLU A 61 9.04 5.87 -1.39
N ASP A 62 8.79 4.61 -1.03
CA ASP A 62 8.84 3.47 -1.95
C ASP A 62 7.81 3.60 -3.08
N PHE A 63 6.59 4.02 -2.74
CA PHE A 63 5.52 4.19 -3.71
C PHE A 63 5.79 5.39 -4.61
N GLU A 64 6.24 6.51 -4.04
CA GLU A 64 6.63 7.69 -4.80
C GLU A 64 7.77 7.38 -5.78
N LEU A 65 8.81 6.66 -5.33
CA LEU A 65 9.89 6.18 -6.19
C LEU A 65 9.36 5.23 -7.27
N CYS A 66 8.41 4.35 -6.94
CA CYS A 66 7.78 3.44 -7.89
C CYS A 66 7.12 4.18 -9.05
N LEU A 67 6.35 5.24 -8.75
CA LEU A 67 5.66 6.04 -9.76
C LEU A 67 6.65 6.65 -10.76
N ARG A 68 7.78 7.18 -10.27
CA ARG A 68 8.84 7.71 -11.13
C ARG A 68 9.58 6.63 -11.91
N LEU A 69 9.79 5.45 -11.29
CA LEU A 69 10.46 4.31 -11.93
C LEU A 69 9.62 3.71 -13.08
N LYS A 70 8.29 3.68 -12.97
CA LYS A 70 7.40 3.14 -14.01
C LYS A 70 7.54 3.84 -15.36
N GLY A 71 7.89 5.13 -15.36
CA GLY A 71 8.15 5.89 -16.58
C GLY A 71 9.44 5.51 -17.32
N ILE A 72 10.32 4.70 -16.70
CA ILE A 72 11.64 4.39 -17.26
C ILE A 72 11.99 2.90 -17.29
N ALA A 73 11.35 2.07 -16.47
CA ALA A 73 11.68 0.65 -16.37
C ALA A 73 10.51 -0.21 -15.87
N LYS A 74 10.51 -1.48 -16.29
CA LYS A 74 9.66 -2.52 -15.70
C LYS A 74 10.38 -3.19 -14.52
N ILE A 75 9.65 -3.52 -13.46
CA ILE A 75 10.21 -4.20 -12.29
C ILE A 75 10.02 -5.70 -12.47
N ARG A 76 11.11 -6.45 -12.55
CA ARG A 76 11.09 -7.92 -12.69
C ARG A 76 10.95 -8.59 -11.33
N PHE A 77 10.01 -9.51 -11.22
CA PHE A 77 9.81 -10.35 -10.04
C PHE A 77 10.63 -11.65 -10.15
N PHE A 78 11.31 -12.02 -9.06
CA PHE A 78 12.12 -13.24 -8.94
C PHE A 78 11.55 -14.16 -7.85
N PRO A 79 10.70 -15.14 -8.19
CA PRO A 79 9.98 -15.95 -7.20
C PRO A 79 10.87 -16.88 -6.36
N THR A 80 12.11 -17.12 -6.81
CA THR A 80 13.09 -17.96 -6.12
C THR A 80 13.77 -17.22 -4.97
N ILE A 81 13.79 -15.89 -5.00
CA ILE A 81 14.40 -15.06 -3.96
C ILE A 81 13.32 -14.69 -2.95
N LYS A 82 13.54 -15.05 -1.68
CA LYS A 82 12.62 -14.76 -0.57
C LYS A 82 13.39 -14.08 0.54
N VAL A 83 12.86 -12.94 1.00
CA VAL A 83 13.41 -12.19 2.13
C VAL A 83 12.39 -12.22 3.26
N GLY A 84 12.83 -12.67 4.44
CA GLY A 84 12.01 -12.66 5.65
C GLY A 84 12.02 -11.28 6.27
N HIS A 85 10.85 -10.68 6.43
CA HIS A 85 10.69 -9.39 7.12
C HIS A 85 9.94 -9.59 8.43
N HIS A 86 10.54 -9.11 9.52
CA HIS A 86 9.93 -9.16 10.84
C HIS A 86 9.35 -7.79 11.21
N HIS A 87 8.03 -7.65 11.15
CA HIS A 87 7.32 -6.42 11.53
C HIS A 87 6.18 -6.71 12.50
N PRO A 88 6.48 -6.85 13.80
CA PRO A 88 5.43 -6.93 14.81
C PRO A 88 4.64 -5.63 14.79
N SER A 89 3.32 -5.78 14.86
CA SER A 89 2.38 -4.67 14.87
C SER A 89 1.41 -4.79 16.04
N SER A 90 1.02 -3.64 16.58
CA SER A 90 -0.05 -3.52 17.55
C SER A 90 -1.20 -2.75 16.92
N PHE A 91 -2.38 -2.75 17.55
CA PHE A 91 -3.52 -1.95 17.09
C PHE A 91 -3.13 -0.49 16.88
N GLN A 92 -2.56 0.16 17.90
CA GLN A 92 -2.17 1.57 17.86
C GLN A 92 -1.14 1.86 16.76
N LYS A 93 -0.12 1.01 16.63
CA LYS A 93 0.90 1.14 15.58
C LYS A 93 0.29 1.00 14.19
N TYR A 94 -0.64 0.05 14.02
CA TYR A 94 -1.32 -0.17 12.76
C TYR A 94 -2.22 1.01 12.36
N VAL A 95 -3.05 1.51 13.28
CA VAL A 95 -3.90 2.69 13.07
C VAL A 95 -3.06 3.89 12.67
N LYS A 96 -1.99 4.18 13.43
CA LYS A 96 -1.05 5.28 13.14
C LYS A 96 -0.45 5.14 11.74
N ASN A 97 0.05 3.96 11.40
CA ASN A 97 0.66 3.72 10.09
C ASN A 97 -0.36 3.84 8.96
N SER A 98 -1.57 3.29 9.12
CA SER A 98 -2.63 3.38 8.11
C SER A 98 -3.06 4.84 7.88
N PHE A 99 -3.21 5.61 8.96
CA PHE A 99 -3.47 7.05 8.89
C PHE A 99 -2.36 7.79 8.15
N GLN A 100 -1.10 7.58 8.53
CA GLN A 100 0.05 8.22 7.87
C GLN A 100 0.12 7.86 6.38
N ARG A 101 -0.16 6.61 6.02
CA ARG A 101 -0.22 6.18 4.61
C ARG A 101 -1.34 6.89 3.85
N GLY A 102 -2.54 6.98 4.41
CA GLY A 102 -3.64 7.74 3.80
C GLY A 102 -3.30 9.21 3.57
N TYR A 103 -2.66 9.86 4.57
CA TYR A 103 -2.16 11.23 4.46
C TYR A 103 -1.17 11.39 3.30
N TRP A 104 -0.13 10.54 3.27
CA TRP A 104 0.92 10.62 2.25
C TRP A 104 0.43 10.25 0.86
N VAL A 105 -0.50 9.29 0.72
CA VAL A 105 -1.12 8.98 -0.59
C VAL A 105 -1.77 10.22 -1.20
N LYS A 106 -2.47 11.03 -0.41
CA LYS A 106 -3.07 12.27 -0.92
C LYS A 106 -2.01 13.29 -1.34
N LYS A 107 -0.95 13.48 -0.53
CA LYS A 107 0.14 14.42 -0.86
C LYS A 107 0.90 13.98 -2.13
N ILE A 108 1.19 12.68 -2.27
CA ILE A 108 1.81 12.10 -3.46
C ILE A 108 0.90 12.26 -4.69
N PHE A 109 -0.41 12.04 -4.55
CA PHE A 109 -1.35 12.26 -5.65
C PHE A 109 -1.28 13.71 -6.16
N GLU A 110 -1.32 14.71 -5.28
CA GLU A 110 -1.22 16.12 -5.68
C GLU A 110 0.10 16.43 -6.39
N LYS A 111 1.20 15.83 -5.93
CA LYS A 111 2.51 15.96 -6.56
C LYS A 111 2.53 15.41 -7.99
N HIS A 112 1.80 14.33 -8.25
CA HIS A 112 1.80 13.62 -9.54
C HIS A 112 0.54 13.85 -10.40
N LYS A 113 -0.42 14.68 -9.97
CA LYS A 113 -1.74 14.86 -10.63
C LYS A 113 -1.69 15.28 -12.11
N LYS A 114 -0.58 15.83 -12.57
CA LYS A 114 -0.38 16.21 -13.98
C LYS A 114 -0.08 15.00 -14.89
N ASN A 115 0.21 13.84 -14.33
CA ASN A 115 0.41 12.61 -15.08
C ASN A 115 -0.94 11.95 -15.38
N ILE A 116 -1.29 11.80 -16.66
CA ILE A 116 -2.60 11.33 -17.13
C ILE A 116 -2.94 9.93 -16.60
N ASP A 117 -1.94 9.06 -16.41
CA ASP A 117 -2.17 7.68 -15.96
C ASP A 117 -2.20 7.54 -14.44
N ILE A 118 -1.97 8.63 -13.68
CA ILE A 118 -1.89 8.57 -12.22
C ILE A 118 -3.20 8.09 -11.60
N GLU A 119 -4.35 8.47 -12.15
CA GLU A 119 -5.67 8.10 -11.61
C GLU A 119 -5.96 6.59 -11.70
N LYS A 120 -5.22 5.86 -12.55
CA LYS A 120 -5.33 4.41 -12.71
C LYS A 120 -4.53 3.63 -11.66
N GLU A 121 -3.71 4.31 -10.86
CA GLU A 121 -2.90 3.65 -9.84
C GLU A 121 -3.79 3.20 -8.66
N PRO A 122 -3.80 1.89 -8.32
CA PRO A 122 -4.72 1.33 -7.32
C PRO A 122 -4.70 2.03 -5.96
N MET A 123 -3.53 2.57 -5.56
CA MET A 123 -3.37 3.29 -4.30
C MET A 123 -4.24 4.57 -4.22
N PHE A 124 -4.56 5.17 -5.37
CA PHE A 124 -5.38 6.38 -5.43
C PHE A 124 -6.87 6.12 -5.60
N GLU A 125 -7.31 4.86 -5.78
CA GLU A 125 -8.74 4.53 -5.84
C GLU A 125 -9.48 5.09 -4.61
N SER A 126 -8.85 5.00 -3.45
CA SER A 126 -9.39 5.52 -2.18
C SER A 126 -9.63 7.04 -2.16
N LEU A 127 -9.03 7.82 -3.08
CA LEU A 127 -9.23 9.26 -3.21
C LEU A 127 -10.53 9.61 -3.97
N SER A 128 -11.12 8.66 -4.67
CA SER A 128 -12.34 8.89 -5.45
C SER A 128 -13.52 9.23 -4.53
N PHE A 129 -14.22 10.33 -4.83
CA PHE A 129 -15.42 10.75 -4.10
C PHE A 129 -16.48 9.63 -4.04
N LYS A 130 -16.64 8.85 -5.13
CA LYS A 130 -17.56 7.70 -5.14
C LYS A 130 -17.18 6.67 -4.08
N ASN A 131 -15.89 6.39 -3.92
CA ASN A 131 -15.40 5.44 -2.93
C ASN A 131 -15.55 5.93 -1.48
N PHE A 132 -15.58 7.25 -1.26
CA PHE A 132 -15.97 7.82 0.02
C PHE A 132 -17.47 7.68 0.27
N LEU A 133 -18.30 8.02 -0.72
CA LEU A 133 -19.76 7.97 -0.59
C LEU A 133 -20.29 6.55 -0.35
N PHE A 134 -19.77 5.56 -1.08
CA PHE A 134 -20.20 4.17 -0.97
C PHE A 134 -19.48 3.37 0.14
N PHE A 135 -18.53 3.99 0.86
CA PHE A 135 -17.77 3.33 1.90
C PHE A 135 -18.65 2.66 2.99
N PRO A 136 -19.69 3.32 3.56
CA PRO A 136 -20.49 2.70 4.60
C PRO A 136 -21.21 1.43 4.12
N PHE A 137 -21.78 1.46 2.92
CA PHE A 137 -22.45 0.30 2.33
C PHE A 137 -21.47 -0.83 2.04
N TRP A 138 -20.32 -0.51 1.44
CA TRP A 138 -19.27 -1.49 1.19
C TRP A 138 -18.75 -2.13 2.49
N MET A 139 -18.66 -1.37 3.58
CA MET A 139 -18.26 -1.91 4.89
C MET A 139 -19.28 -2.89 5.45
N ILE A 140 -20.58 -2.59 5.38
CA ILE A 140 -21.64 -3.53 5.80
C ILE A 140 -21.49 -4.86 5.05
N LEU A 141 -21.23 -4.80 3.75
CA LEU A 141 -21.00 -6.01 2.95
C LEU A 141 -19.77 -6.82 3.40
N GLN A 142 -18.72 -6.19 3.93
CA GLN A 142 -17.57 -6.93 4.46
C GLN A 142 -17.95 -7.78 5.68
N PHE A 143 -18.82 -7.29 6.57
CA PHE A 143 -19.30 -8.05 7.73
C PHE A 143 -20.22 -9.21 7.35
N ILE A 144 -20.89 -9.13 6.21
CA ILE A 144 -21.72 -10.23 5.67
C ILE A 144 -20.85 -11.28 4.97
N LYS A 145 -19.84 -10.85 4.19
CA LYS A 145 -19.09 -11.72 3.29
C LYS A 145 -17.83 -12.34 3.88
N ARG A 146 -17.30 -11.79 4.98
CA ARG A 146 -16.01 -12.20 5.55
C ARG A 146 -16.15 -12.63 7.01
N PRO A 147 -15.22 -13.46 7.53
CA PRO A 147 -15.12 -13.70 8.96
C PRO A 147 -15.04 -12.40 9.75
N ILE A 148 -15.69 -12.35 10.92
CA ILE A 148 -15.80 -11.14 11.74
C ILE A 148 -14.45 -10.47 12.02
N GLY A 149 -13.40 -11.28 12.26
CA GLY A 149 -12.04 -10.79 12.47
C GLY A 149 -11.47 -10.08 11.24
N GLU A 150 -11.71 -10.57 10.02
CA GLU A 150 -11.18 -9.92 8.81
C GLU A 150 -11.98 -8.65 8.46
N ALA A 151 -13.30 -8.67 8.69
CA ALA A 151 -14.15 -7.50 8.51
C ALA A 151 -13.76 -6.37 9.48
N TYR A 152 -13.48 -6.71 10.75
CA TYR A 152 -13.00 -5.73 11.74
C TYR A 152 -11.64 -5.13 11.36
N PHE A 153 -10.67 -5.95 10.94
CA PHE A 153 -9.38 -5.46 10.43
C PHE A 153 -9.57 -4.48 9.26
N THR A 154 -10.42 -4.85 8.31
CA THR A 154 -10.74 -4.03 7.13
C THR A 154 -11.37 -2.70 7.54
N LEU A 155 -12.33 -2.71 8.48
CA LEU A 155 -12.93 -1.49 9.01
C LEU A 155 -11.88 -0.55 9.59
N VAL A 156 -11.03 -1.05 10.50
CA VAL A 156 -9.99 -0.25 11.14
C VAL A 156 -9.01 0.31 10.10
N SER A 157 -8.57 -0.52 9.15
CA SER A 157 -7.69 -0.12 8.05
C SER A 157 -8.25 1.07 7.29
N GLU A 158 -9.47 0.91 6.78
CA GLU A 158 -10.08 1.83 5.81
C GLU A 158 -10.56 3.13 6.45
N VAL A 159 -11.04 3.07 7.70
CA VAL A 159 -11.38 4.26 8.50
C VAL A 159 -10.12 5.08 8.79
N SER A 160 -9.05 4.43 9.28
CA SER A 160 -7.79 5.11 9.61
C SER A 160 -7.17 5.74 8.36
N TRP A 161 -7.18 5.01 7.25
CA TRP A 161 -6.69 5.48 5.96
C TRP A 161 -7.45 6.71 5.45
N ARG A 162 -8.79 6.66 5.44
CA ARG A 162 -9.64 7.79 5.01
C ARG A 162 -9.52 8.99 5.91
N ALA A 163 -9.37 8.79 7.22
CA ALA A 163 -9.09 9.88 8.16
C ALA A 163 -7.77 10.58 7.78
N GLY A 164 -6.74 9.82 7.41
CA GLY A 164 -5.47 10.37 6.91
C GLY A 164 -5.64 11.20 5.63
N ILE A 165 -6.41 10.69 4.66
CA ILE A 165 -6.73 11.43 3.43
C ILE A 165 -7.44 12.75 3.73
N LEU A 166 -8.48 12.72 4.57
CA LEU A 166 -9.25 13.91 4.95
C LEU A 166 -8.36 14.93 5.65
N TRP A 167 -7.48 14.47 6.54
CA TRP A 167 -6.51 15.33 7.20
C TRP A 167 -5.59 16.04 6.18
N ALA A 168 -5.08 15.33 5.18
CA ALA A 168 -4.23 15.90 4.14
C ALA A 168 -4.93 16.89 3.20
N ILE A 169 -6.27 16.86 3.14
CA ILE A 169 -7.11 17.82 2.40
C ILE A 169 -7.29 19.10 3.21
N LEU A 170 -7.46 18.97 4.53
CA LEU A 170 -7.69 20.10 5.44
C LEU A 170 -6.40 20.84 5.82
N PHE A 171 -5.27 20.13 5.84
CA PHE A 171 -3.94 20.61 6.25
C PHE A 171 -2.86 20.17 5.25
#